data_AF-A0A7V9Q3U8-F1
#
_entry.id   AF-A0A7V9Q3U8-F1
#
_cell.length_a   1.000
_cell.length_b   1.000
_cell.length_c   1.000
_cell.angle_alpha   90.00
_cell.angle_beta   90.00
_cell.angle_gamma   90.00
#
_symmetry.space_group_name_H-M   'P 1'
#
loop_
_entity.id
_entity.type
_entity.pdbx_description
1 polymer ?
#
loop_
_entity_poly.entity_id
_entity_poly.type
_entity_poly.pdbx_seq_one_letter_code
_entity_poly.pdbx_strand_id
1 'polypeptide(L)'
;MRSSGTAQFCKLKSCPSAETLLLHEKNALALEKRWSVRVHLNVCDFCAAEFQLLVRHAPTTTNCVAIEPLTVAAPHLRRLAEDMLGGPDRAIASLVESFYEKDPMTLTDA
;
A
#
# COMPACT_ATOMS: atom_id res chain seq x y z
N MET A 1 16.19 -18.71 4.34
CA MET A 1 14.72 -18.75 4.60
C MET A 1 14.05 -18.39 3.28
N ARG A 2 13.31 -19.34 2.67
CA ARG A 2 12.56 -19.07 1.43
C ARG A 2 11.27 -18.35 1.81
N SER A 3 11.11 -17.10 1.38
CA SER A 3 9.82 -16.41 1.46
C SER A 3 8.85 -17.09 0.50
N SER A 4 8.04 -18.02 1.02
CA SER A 4 6.81 -18.43 0.34
C SER A 4 5.93 -17.19 0.18
N GLY A 5 5.36 -17.01 -1.01
CA GLY A 5 4.90 -15.73 -1.54
C GLY A 5 4.07 -14.86 -0.59
N THR A 6 4.23 -13.54 -0.74
CA THR A 6 3.50 -12.49 -0.01
C THR A 6 1.99 -12.51 -0.21
N ALA A 7 1.48 -13.31 -1.16
CA ALA A 7 0.05 -13.45 -1.45
C ALA A 7 -0.77 -13.95 -0.24
N GLN A 8 -0.16 -14.62 0.74
CA GLN A 8 -0.85 -15.13 1.93
C GLN A 8 -0.89 -14.11 3.08
N PHE A 9 -0.07 -13.05 3.02
CA PHE A 9 -0.03 -11.98 4.02
C PHE A 9 -0.79 -10.75 3.52
N CYS A 10 -2.08 -10.91 3.28
CA CYS A 10 -2.94 -9.83 2.81
C CYS A 10 -4.20 -9.75 3.66
N LYS A 11 -4.64 -8.52 3.92
CA LYS A 11 -5.89 -8.26 4.63
C LYS A 11 -7.07 -8.61 3.71
N LEU A 12 -7.91 -9.55 4.13
CA LEU A 12 -9.10 -9.98 3.40
C LEU A 12 -10.32 -9.16 3.82
N LYS A 13 -11.41 -9.25 3.05
CA LYS A 13 -12.71 -8.62 3.42
C LYS A 13 -13.28 -9.14 4.74
N SER A 14 -12.89 -10.36 5.15
CA SER A 14 -13.28 -10.96 6.42
C SER A 14 -12.42 -10.50 7.61
N CYS A 15 -11.33 -9.77 7.36
CA CYS A 15 -10.46 -9.27 8.42
C CYS A 15 -11.10 -8.09 9.16
N PRO A 16 -10.92 -7.99 10.48
CA PRO A 16 -11.39 -6.85 11.26
C PRO A 16 -10.65 -5.56 10.88
N SER A 17 -11.34 -4.41 11.02
CA SER A 17 -10.71 -3.11 10.84
C SER A 17 -9.68 -2.83 11.95
N ALA A 18 -8.70 -1.97 11.67
CA ALA A 18 -7.73 -1.54 12.68
C ALA A 18 -8.40 -0.86 13.89
N GLU A 19 -9.47 -0.09 13.66
CA GLU A 19 -10.32 0.47 14.71
C GLU A 19 -10.92 -0.62 15.60
N THR A 20 -11.45 -1.69 15.00
CA THR A 20 -12.01 -2.82 15.76
C THR A 20 -10.93 -3.49 16.61
N LEU A 21 -9.72 -3.65 16.08
CA LEU A 21 -8.57 -4.21 16.82
C LEU A 21 -8.17 -3.33 18.02
N LEU A 22 -8.16 -2.00 17.85
CA LEU A 22 -7.91 -1.05 18.94
C LEU A 22 -9.02 -1.06 19.99
N LEU A 23 -10.29 -1.16 19.59
CA LEU A 23 -11.41 -1.31 20.52
C LEU A 23 -11.37 -2.66 21.25
N HIS A 24 -10.85 -3.71 20.60
CA HIS A 24 -10.63 -5.00 21.24
C HIS A 24 -9.59 -4.92 22.35
N GLU A 25 -8.45 -4.27 22.09
CA GLU A 25 -7.38 -4.02 23.07
C GLU A 25 -7.90 -3.26 24.30
N LYS A 26 -8.67 -2.20 24.07
CA LYS A 26 -9.30 -1.39 25.13
C LYS A 26 -10.48 -2.06 25.85
N ASN A 27 -10.81 -3.32 25.51
CA ASN A 27 -11.99 -4.01 26.03
C ASN A 27 -13.30 -3.22 25.84
N ALA A 28 -13.40 -2.44 24.75
CA ALA A 28 -14.54 -1.58 24.45
C ALA A 28 -15.59 -2.24 23.53
N LEU A 29 -15.32 -3.44 23.02
CA LEU A 29 -16.26 -4.22 22.20
C LEU A 29 -17.26 -5.02 23.06
N ALA A 30 -18.42 -5.38 22.50
CA ALA A 30 -19.31 -6.38 23.09
C ALA A 30 -18.63 -7.77 23.18
N LEU A 31 -19.06 -8.62 24.11
CA LEU A 31 -18.42 -9.91 24.40
C LEU A 31 -18.32 -10.82 23.15
N GLU A 32 -19.42 -10.96 22.41
CA GLU A 32 -19.48 -11.73 21.16
C GLU A 32 -18.45 -11.25 20.14
N LYS A 33 -18.35 -9.93 19.95
CA LYS A 33 -17.38 -9.34 19.03
C LYS A 33 -15.94 -9.54 19.50
N ARG A 34 -15.68 -9.47 20.81
CA ARG A 34 -14.33 -9.76 21.34
C ARG A 34 -13.94 -11.22 21.08
N TRP A 35 -14.86 -12.15 21.27
CA TRP A 35 -14.60 -13.55 21.02
C TRP A 35 -14.29 -13.80 19.54
N SER A 36 -15.11 -13.26 18.63
CA SER A 36 -14.86 -13.34 17.19
C SER A 36 -13.50 -12.76 16.78
N VAL A 37 -13.12 -11.57 17.29
CA VAL A 37 -11.80 -10.97 17.03
C VAL A 37 -10.68 -11.87 17.54
N ARG A 38 -10.79 -12.41 18.76
CA ARG A 38 -9.78 -13.31 19.33
C ARG A 38 -9.61 -14.58 18.50
N VAL A 39 -10.71 -15.18 18.04
CA VAL A 39 -10.66 -16.34 17.15
C VAL A 39 -9.97 -15.97 15.84
N HIS A 40 -10.29 -14.81 15.25
CA HIS A 40 -9.65 -14.34 14.02
C HIS A 40 -8.14 -14.13 14.17
N LEU A 41 -7.70 -13.52 15.28
CA LEU A 41 -6.28 -13.29 15.56
C LEU A 41 -5.46 -14.59 15.69
N ASN A 42 -6.11 -15.71 16.03
CA ASN A 42 -5.43 -17.01 16.08
C ASN A 42 -5.25 -17.68 14.72
N VAL A 43 -5.98 -17.24 13.69
CA VAL A 43 -5.98 -17.88 12.35
C VAL A 43 -5.44 -16.98 11.25
N CYS A 44 -5.33 -15.67 11.48
CA CYS A 44 -4.86 -14.70 10.50
C CYS A 44 -3.55 -14.06 10.96
N ASP A 45 -2.44 -14.51 10.38
CA ASP A 45 -1.09 -13.99 10.68
C ASP A 45 -0.98 -12.48 10.42
N PHE A 46 -1.66 -11.98 9.39
CA PHE A 46 -1.71 -10.54 9.08
C PHE A 46 -2.30 -9.74 10.23
N CYS A 47 -3.51 -10.10 10.67
CA CYS A 47 -4.18 -9.37 11.75
C CYS A 47 -3.51 -9.57 13.10
N ALA A 48 -2.88 -10.73 13.34
CA ALA A 48 -2.06 -10.96 14.53
C ALA A 48 -0.86 -10.00 14.58
N ALA A 49 -0.14 -9.86 13.47
CA ALA A 49 0.98 -8.92 13.36
C ALA A 49 0.51 -7.46 13.45
N GLU A 50 -0.58 -7.11 12.76
CA GLU A 50 -1.20 -5.78 12.82
C GLU A 50 -1.62 -5.43 14.25
N PHE A 51 -2.24 -6.37 14.97
CA PHE A 51 -2.63 -6.16 16.37
C PHE A 51 -1.42 -5.88 17.28
N GLN A 52 -0.34 -6.66 17.15
CA GLN A 52 0.88 -6.41 17.91
C GLN A 52 1.49 -5.04 17.62
N LEU A 53 1.48 -4.62 16.35
CA LEU A 53 1.92 -3.30 15.94
C LEU A 53 1.07 -2.20 16.59
N LEU A 54 -0.25 -2.34 16.52
CA LEU A 54 -1.21 -1.37 17.07
C LEU A 54 -1.16 -1.28 18.59
N VAL A 55 -0.91 -2.39 19.30
CA VAL A 55 -0.75 -2.38 20.77
C VAL A 55 0.53 -1.66 21.16
N ARG A 56 1.64 -1.92 20.45
CA ARG A 56 2.94 -1.32 20.75
C ARG A 56 3.02 0.15 20.34
N HIS A 57 2.40 0.49 19.22
CA HIS A 57 2.42 1.82 18.61
C HIS A 57 0.99 2.32 18.44
N ALA A 58 0.22 2.30 19.53
CA ALA A 58 -1.11 2.86 19.52
C ALA A 58 -1.02 4.29 18.97
N PRO A 59 -1.89 4.68 18.03
CA PRO A 59 -1.88 6.02 17.46
C PRO A 59 -2.20 7.01 18.59
N THR A 60 -1.16 7.51 19.24
CA THR A 60 -1.22 8.66 20.12
C THR A 60 -1.39 9.87 19.21
N THR A 61 -2.45 10.64 19.45
CA THR A 61 -2.75 11.88 18.73
C THR A 61 -1.57 12.87 18.71
N THR A 62 -0.60 12.69 19.61
CA THR A 62 0.65 13.47 19.72
C THR A 62 1.68 13.20 18.63
N ASN A 63 1.69 12.03 17.98
CA ASN A 63 2.69 11.68 16.96
C ASN A 63 2.14 11.67 15.53
N CYS A 64 0.84 11.85 15.36
CA CYS A 64 0.28 12.28 14.10
C CYS A 64 0.66 13.76 13.94
N VAL A 65 1.90 14.03 13.49
CA VAL A 65 2.14 15.28 12.78
C VAL A 65 1.05 15.30 11.73
N ALA A 66 0.14 16.29 11.79
CA ALA A 66 -0.79 16.51 10.72
C ALA A 66 0.08 16.59 9.48
N ILE A 67 0.08 15.51 8.68
CA ILE A 67 0.65 15.55 7.36
C ILE A 67 -0.30 16.53 6.71
N GLU A 68 0.11 17.81 6.68
CA GLU A 68 -0.51 18.77 5.78
C GLU A 68 -0.73 18.01 4.48
N PRO A 69 -1.92 18.12 3.86
CA PRO A 69 -2.23 17.40 2.65
C PRO A 69 -0.98 17.38 1.80
N LEU A 70 -0.57 16.19 1.39
CA LEU A 70 0.62 15.99 0.55
C LEU A 70 0.36 16.58 -0.86
N THR A 71 -0.34 17.71 -0.94
CA THR A 71 -0.50 18.60 -2.09
C THR A 71 0.85 19.19 -2.50
N VAL A 72 1.89 19.02 -1.67
CA VAL A 72 3.29 19.23 -2.03
C VAL A 72 4.13 18.01 -1.64
N ALA A 73 3.70 16.78 -1.97
CA ALA A 73 4.71 15.77 -2.26
C ALA A 73 5.55 16.34 -3.40
N ALA A 74 6.69 16.91 -3.01
CA ALA A 74 7.89 17.04 -3.79
C ALA A 74 7.75 16.30 -5.13
N PRO A 75 7.46 16.99 -6.26
CA PRO A 75 7.18 16.33 -7.54
C PRO A 75 8.32 15.40 -7.97
N HIS A 76 9.52 15.61 -7.42
CA HIS A 76 10.65 14.71 -7.54
C HIS A 76 10.46 13.36 -6.85
N LEU A 77 9.85 13.29 -5.66
CA LEU A 77 9.57 12.03 -4.96
C LEU A 77 8.49 11.22 -5.67
N ARG A 78 7.44 11.90 -6.17
CA ARG A 78 6.42 11.25 -6.99
C ARG A 78 7.03 10.64 -8.25
N ARG A 79 7.81 11.43 -8.99
CA ARG A 79 8.48 10.99 -10.21
C ARG A 79 9.48 9.86 -9.95
N LEU A 80 10.25 9.94 -8.87
CA LEU A 80 11.13 8.85 -8.44
C LEU A 80 10.36 7.55 -8.16
N ALA A 81 9.23 7.63 -7.46
CA ALA A 81 8.39 6.47 -7.22
C ALA A 81 7.82 5.89 -8.53
N GLU A 82 7.39 6.77 -9.45
CA GLU A 82 6.94 6.38 -10.79
C GLU A 82 8.05 5.72 -11.63
N ASP A 83 9.30 6.18 -11.53
CA ASP A 83 10.45 5.57 -12.22
C ASP A 83 10.84 4.23 -11.60
N MET A 84 10.76 4.10 -10.27
CA MET A 84 11.08 2.86 -9.58
C MET A 84 10.00 1.77 -9.76
N LEU A 85 8.73 2.17 -9.86
CA LEU A 85 7.58 1.27 -9.97
C LEU A 85 7.11 1.07 -11.42
N GLY A 86 7.40 2.02 -12.30
CA GLY A 86 7.24 1.91 -13.73
C GLY A 86 8.30 0.95 -14.25
N GLY A 87 8.00 -0.35 -14.19
CA GLY A 87 8.90 -1.40 -14.64
C GLY A 87 9.39 -1.23 -16.09
N PRO A 88 10.29 -2.11 -16.55
CA PRO A 88 10.97 -1.99 -17.85
C PRO A 88 10.02 -1.82 -19.06
N ASP A 89 8.76 -2.20 -18.91
CA ASP A 89 7.69 -2.05 -19.91
C ASP A 89 7.42 -0.58 -20.29
N ARG A 90 7.55 0.37 -19.34
CA ARG A 90 7.40 1.81 -19.63
C ARG A 90 8.58 2.37 -20.43
N ALA A 91 9.78 1.87 -20.18
CA ALA A 91 10.98 2.26 -20.92
C ALA A 91 10.90 1.76 -22.38
N ILE A 92 10.37 0.55 -22.60
CA ILE A 92 10.15 0.01 -23.95
C ILE A 92 9.06 0.79 -24.67
N ALA A 93 7.93 1.11 -24.02
CA ALA A 93 6.87 1.91 -24.63
C ALA A 93 7.34 3.32 -25.04
N SER A 94 8.12 4.00 -24.19
CA SER A 94 8.70 5.31 -24.50
C SER A 94 9.74 5.25 -25.63
N LEU A 95 10.55 4.18 -25.69
CA LEU A 95 11.48 3.95 -26.79
C LEU A 95 10.72 3.75 -28.11
N VAL A 96 9.66 2.94 -28.10
CA VAL A 96 8.81 2.64 -29.25
C VAL A 96 8.12 3.90 -29.79
N GLU A 97 7.57 4.76 -28.95
CA GLU A 97 7.01 6.05 -29.38
C GLU A 97 8.06 6.96 -30.04
N SER A 98 9.29 6.98 -29.53
CA SER A 98 10.38 7.78 -30.12
C SER A 98 10.85 7.30 -31.50
N PHE A 99 10.56 6.04 -31.86
CA PHE A 99 10.82 5.53 -33.21
C PHE A 99 9.72 5.94 -34.20
N TYR A 100 8.48 6.14 -33.76
CA TYR A 100 7.39 6.57 -34.63
C TYR A 100 7.38 8.09 -34.92
N GLU A 101 8.03 8.89 -34.08
CA GLU A 101 8.12 10.34 -34.27
C GLU A 101 9.28 10.75 -35.21
N LYS A 102 10.09 9.79 -35.65
CA LYS A 102 11.36 10.06 -36.35
C LYS A 102 11.53 9.30 -37.67
N ASP A 103 10.52 9.37 -38.53
CA ASP A 103 10.73 9.30 -39.99
C ASP A 103 10.36 10.64 -40.65
N PRO A 104 11.35 11.46 -41.02
CA PRO A 104 11.19 12.57 -41.95
C PRO A 104 11.55 12.12 -43.37
N MET A 105 10.68 12.32 -44.36
CA MET A 105 11.14 12.39 -45.76
C MET A 105 10.30 13.38 -46.57
N THR A 106 10.94 14.51 -46.83
CA THR A 106 10.58 15.57 -47.76
C THR A 106 10.58 15.12 -49.22
N LEU A 107 9.67 15.72 -49.99
CA LEU A 107 9.81 16.18 -51.39
C LEU A 107 10.04 15.13 -52.51
N THR A 108 9.06 15.00 -53.41
CA THR A 108 9.33 14.86 -54.85
C THR A 108 8.42 15.80 -55.63
N ASP A 109 9.04 16.75 -56.32
CA ASP A 109 8.49 17.54 -57.44
C ASP A 109 7.83 16.64 -58.49
N ALA A 110 6.70 17.08 -59.03
CA ALA A 110 6.20 16.74 -60.37
C ALA A 110 5.21 17.82 -60.86
#